data_AF-A0A9D9UDH1-F1
#
_entry.id   AF-A0A9D9UDH1-F1
#
_cell.length_a   1.000
_cell.length_b   1.000
_cell.length_c   1.000
_cell.angle_alpha   90.00
_cell.angle_beta   90.00
_cell.angle_gamma   90.00
#
_symmetry.space_group_name_H-M   'P 1'
#
loop_
_entity.id
_entity.type
_entity.pdbx_description
1 polymer ?
#
loop_
_entity_poly.entity_id
_entity_poly.type
_entity_poly.pdbx_seq_one_letter_code
_entity_poly.pdbx_strand_id
1 'polypeptide(L)'
;MKRSWRPGTLRAVSLALCAAATFSANAATVGGTPDKAGYSPHAGPAASARLLWGDTHVHTSYSADAGMTGCRLGPDEAYRFARGEQVLSSTGQPARLRRPYDFLVVADHAENLGLAPMIAASDPLVLQNPTGKRWHDMVSAGKGFEAFADWIQQGSTTGKDPIDSPEMMRAAWEQIIDSAERFNEPGRFTALIGFEWTSTPSGNNLHRNVLLRDDGERARQVVPFSGYDSDDPEKLWQWMQAYEDKTGGRVLAIPHNGNLSNGMMFATTTRDGRPFDRAYAETRARREPLYEVTQPKGTGEAHPLLSPEDEFAGFEVWDKSNLGGNAATTREMLPGNYARTALLNGLALQLRLGTNPFRFGLIGSTDTHTGLSTPGEDNFFGKTVGTEPQAARWEHAAIPAMKPELVTRGWELGASGMVGVWAKDNTRAAIFDA
;
A
#
# COMPACT_ATOMS: atom_id res chain seq x y z
N MET A 1 -35.83 17.32 -66.81
CA MET A 1 -36.55 16.69 -67.94
C MET A 1 -35.91 15.34 -68.25
N LYS A 2 -36.75 14.31 -68.37
CA LYS A 2 -36.61 13.01 -69.06
C LYS A 2 -35.24 12.27 -69.08
N ARG A 3 -35.28 11.09 -68.45
CA ARG A 3 -34.45 9.91 -68.72
C ARG A 3 -34.54 9.46 -70.19
N SER A 4 -33.47 8.86 -70.72
CA SER A 4 -33.58 7.68 -71.59
C SER A 4 -32.33 6.79 -71.47
N TRP A 5 -32.54 5.51 -71.73
CA TRP A 5 -31.82 4.34 -71.22
C TRP A 5 -31.27 3.53 -72.42
N ARG A 6 -30.00 3.06 -72.34
CA ARG A 6 -29.35 1.78 -72.81
C ARG A 6 -29.67 1.20 -74.24
N PRO A 7 -28.98 0.16 -74.82
CA PRO A 7 -28.10 -0.87 -74.22
C PRO A 7 -26.90 -1.44 -75.06
N GLY A 8 -26.13 -2.35 -74.41
CA GLY A 8 -25.34 -3.49 -74.98
C GLY A 8 -23.98 -3.16 -75.61
N THR A 9 -22.90 -3.95 -75.55
CA THR A 9 -22.67 -5.39 -75.27
C THR A 9 -21.15 -5.64 -75.02
N LEU A 10 -20.83 -6.78 -74.40
CA LEU A 10 -19.53 -7.34 -73.99
C LEU A 10 -18.31 -7.18 -74.94
N ARG A 11 -17.09 -7.03 -74.37
CA ARG A 11 -15.97 -8.01 -74.48
C ARG A 11 -14.66 -7.59 -73.78
N ALA A 12 -14.00 -8.60 -73.22
CA ALA A 12 -12.56 -8.80 -72.97
C ALA A 12 -11.82 -7.88 -71.97
N VAL A 13 -11.59 -8.41 -70.76
CA VAL A 13 -10.54 -7.94 -69.84
C VAL A 13 -9.27 -8.74 -70.14
N SER A 14 -8.20 -8.05 -70.53
CA SER A 14 -6.86 -8.61 -70.70
C SER A 14 -6.26 -8.94 -69.32
N LEU A 15 -5.83 -10.20 -69.15
CA LEU A 15 -5.02 -10.65 -68.02
C LEU A 15 -3.65 -9.96 -68.05
N ALA A 16 -3.30 -9.25 -66.99
CA ALA A 16 -1.94 -8.83 -66.71
C ALA A 16 -1.18 -9.99 -66.04
N LEU A 17 -0.05 -10.39 -66.64
CA LEU A 17 0.94 -11.31 -66.07
C LEU A 17 1.54 -10.70 -64.80
N CYS A 18 1.27 -11.28 -63.63
CA CYS A 18 2.13 -11.14 -62.45
C CYS A 18 3.07 -12.35 -62.41
N ALA A 19 4.37 -12.07 -62.51
CA ALA A 19 5.43 -13.07 -62.42
C ALA A 19 5.39 -13.77 -61.05
N ALA A 20 5.34 -15.11 -61.09
CA ALA A 20 5.55 -15.95 -59.92
C ALA A 20 7.03 -15.90 -59.54
N ALA A 21 7.35 -15.20 -58.44
CA ALA A 21 8.62 -15.38 -57.77
C ALA A 21 8.58 -16.74 -57.04
N THR A 22 9.26 -17.73 -57.59
CA THR A 22 9.51 -19.01 -56.92
C THR A 22 10.44 -18.76 -55.73
N PHE A 23 9.90 -18.77 -54.51
CA PHE A 23 10.69 -18.94 -53.29
C PHE A 23 11.23 -20.37 -53.28
N SER A 24 12.48 -20.54 -53.73
CA SER A 24 13.24 -21.76 -53.44
C SER A 24 13.56 -21.78 -51.95
N ALA A 25 12.76 -22.49 -51.18
CA ALA A 25 13.07 -22.79 -49.78
C ALA A 25 14.31 -23.67 -49.73
N ASN A 26 15.47 -23.06 -49.46
CA ASN A 26 16.62 -23.80 -48.95
C ASN A 26 16.23 -24.37 -47.59
N ALA A 27 15.94 -25.67 -47.54
CA ALA A 27 15.82 -26.42 -46.29
C ALA A 27 17.21 -26.49 -45.65
N ALA A 28 17.63 -25.41 -45.00
CA ALA A 28 18.66 -25.49 -43.98
C ALA A 28 18.09 -26.34 -42.85
N THR A 29 18.61 -27.55 -42.71
CA THR A 29 18.34 -28.41 -41.56
C THR A 29 18.79 -27.68 -40.29
N VAL A 30 17.82 -27.10 -39.57
CA VAL A 30 18.01 -26.55 -38.23
C VAL A 30 18.18 -27.74 -37.28
N GLY A 31 19.38 -28.31 -37.29
CA GLY A 31 19.82 -29.37 -36.40
C GLY A 31 20.26 -28.79 -35.06
N GLY A 32 19.30 -28.33 -34.27
CA GLY A 32 19.48 -28.09 -32.84
C GLY A 32 18.36 -28.80 -32.12
N THR A 33 18.65 -29.89 -31.41
CA THR A 33 17.71 -30.41 -30.42
C THR A 33 17.42 -29.27 -29.45
N PRO A 34 16.16 -28.80 -29.32
CA PRO A 34 15.82 -27.81 -28.32
C PRO A 34 16.30 -28.32 -26.96
N ASP A 35 16.85 -27.43 -26.14
CA ASP A 35 17.03 -27.71 -24.72
C ASP A 35 15.74 -28.34 -24.16
N LYS A 36 15.86 -29.28 -23.22
CA LYS A 36 14.70 -30.04 -22.70
C LYS A 36 13.57 -29.15 -22.16
N ALA A 37 13.83 -27.88 -21.88
CA ALA A 37 12.81 -26.86 -21.70
C ALA A 37 12.46 -26.25 -23.06
N GLY A 38 11.32 -26.66 -23.63
CA GLY A 38 10.81 -26.08 -24.88
C GLY A 38 10.64 -24.56 -24.80
N TYR A 39 10.55 -23.91 -25.98
CA TYR A 39 10.46 -22.44 -26.13
C TYR A 39 9.32 -21.78 -25.33
N SER A 40 8.25 -22.52 -25.05
CA SER A 40 7.12 -22.01 -24.26
C SER A 40 7.38 -22.25 -22.76
N PRO A 41 7.61 -21.19 -21.96
CA PRO A 41 7.71 -21.32 -20.50
C PRO A 41 6.40 -21.77 -19.84
N HIS A 42 5.31 -21.81 -20.61
CA HIS A 42 3.98 -22.27 -20.18
C HIS A 42 3.66 -23.70 -20.62
N ALA A 43 4.59 -24.40 -21.28
CA ALA A 43 4.42 -25.81 -21.63
C ALA A 43 4.68 -26.71 -20.41
N GLY A 44 3.62 -27.29 -19.86
CA GLY A 44 3.64 -28.17 -18.69
C GLY A 44 2.26 -28.18 -18.02
N PRO A 45 2.00 -29.06 -17.05
CA PRO A 45 0.78 -28.95 -16.25
C PRO A 45 0.72 -27.57 -15.60
N ALA A 46 -0.32 -26.79 -15.90
CA ALA A 46 -0.54 -25.51 -15.23
C ALA A 46 -0.68 -25.80 -13.72
N ALA A 47 0.21 -25.24 -12.89
CA ALA A 47 -0.08 -25.14 -11.47
C ALA A 47 -1.39 -24.37 -11.36
N SER A 48 -2.42 -24.96 -10.75
CA SER A 48 -3.73 -24.34 -10.60
C SER A 48 -3.63 -23.19 -9.60
N ALA A 49 -3.16 -22.03 -10.04
CA ALA A 49 -3.25 -20.81 -9.26
C ALA A 49 -4.72 -20.40 -9.16
N ARG A 50 -5.16 -20.09 -7.94
CA ARG A 50 -6.48 -19.51 -7.68
C ARG A 50 -6.33 -18.01 -7.46
N LEU A 51 -7.28 -17.24 -7.98
CA LEU A 51 -7.36 -15.81 -7.72
C LEU A 51 -7.96 -15.59 -6.33
N LEU A 52 -7.20 -14.93 -5.46
CA LEU A 52 -7.59 -14.53 -4.11
C LEU A 52 -7.69 -13.02 -4.04
N TRP A 53 -8.67 -12.51 -3.30
CA TRP A 53 -8.90 -11.09 -3.09
C TRP A 53 -8.73 -10.71 -1.63
N GLY A 54 -8.06 -9.60 -1.36
CA GLY A 54 -7.82 -9.15 0.00
C GLY A 54 -7.42 -7.70 0.08
N ASP A 55 -6.91 -7.32 1.24
CA ASP A 55 -6.36 -6.01 1.52
C ASP A 55 -5.11 -6.18 2.38
N THR A 56 -4.03 -5.47 2.03
CA THR A 56 -2.75 -5.51 2.76
C THR A 56 -2.56 -4.32 3.68
N HIS A 57 -3.55 -3.45 3.82
CA HIS A 57 -3.39 -2.17 4.48
C HIS A 57 -4.67 -1.74 5.23
N VAL A 58 -4.84 -2.22 6.45
CA VAL A 58 -5.94 -1.83 7.34
C VAL A 58 -5.38 -1.51 8.73
N HIS A 59 -5.79 -0.36 9.25
CA HIS A 59 -5.50 0.10 10.60
C HIS A 59 -6.74 -0.03 11.48
N THR A 60 -6.50 -0.36 12.74
CA THR A 60 -7.47 -0.64 13.79
C THR A 60 -7.28 0.36 14.91
N SER A 61 -7.99 0.21 16.02
CA SER A 61 -7.78 1.01 17.22
C SER A 61 -6.36 0.88 17.81
N TYR A 62 -5.55 -0.09 17.36
CA TYR A 62 -4.18 -0.28 17.83
C TYR A 62 -3.20 0.68 17.17
N SER A 63 -3.50 1.21 15.99
CA SER A 63 -2.77 2.37 15.50
C SER A 63 -3.10 3.59 16.36
N ALA A 64 -2.08 4.35 16.74
CA ALA A 64 -2.25 5.61 17.46
C ALA A 64 -3.11 6.61 16.65
N ASP A 65 -2.91 6.72 15.35
CA ASP A 65 -3.59 7.72 14.51
C ASP A 65 -5.03 7.36 14.13
N ALA A 66 -5.41 6.09 14.24
CA ALA A 66 -6.78 5.62 14.12
C ALA A 66 -7.49 5.66 15.48
N GLY A 67 -6.90 5.03 16.50
CA GLY A 67 -7.50 4.87 17.82
C GLY A 67 -7.68 6.21 18.56
N MET A 68 -6.67 7.09 18.53
CA MET A 68 -6.77 8.41 19.17
C MET A 68 -7.72 9.36 18.45
N THR A 69 -8.05 9.08 17.19
CA THR A 69 -9.03 9.86 16.39
C THR A 69 -10.42 9.21 16.36
N GLY A 70 -10.64 8.19 17.20
CA GLY A 70 -11.97 7.66 17.51
C GLY A 70 -12.26 6.27 16.95
N CYS A 71 -11.31 5.60 16.29
CA CYS A 71 -11.48 4.21 15.88
C CYS A 71 -11.61 3.29 17.11
N ARG A 72 -12.68 2.49 17.15
CA ARG A 72 -12.98 1.58 18.26
C ARG A 72 -12.85 0.10 17.89
N LEU A 73 -12.68 -0.21 16.60
CA LEU A 73 -12.60 -1.57 16.10
C LEU A 73 -11.16 -2.04 16.25
N GLY A 74 -10.94 -3.15 16.94
CA GLY A 74 -9.63 -3.78 17.06
C GLY A 74 -9.33 -4.76 15.92
N PRO A 75 -8.19 -5.46 16.01
CA PRO A 75 -7.79 -6.50 15.04
C PRO A 75 -8.84 -7.60 14.86
N ASP A 76 -9.48 -8.06 15.95
CA ASP A 76 -10.53 -9.08 15.89
C ASP A 76 -11.72 -8.61 15.05
N GLU A 77 -12.20 -7.38 15.24
CA GLU A 77 -13.29 -6.81 14.43
C GLU A 77 -12.91 -6.68 12.96
N ALA A 78 -11.68 -6.25 12.65
CA ALA A 78 -11.20 -6.11 11.28
C ALA A 78 -11.20 -7.46 10.54
N TYR A 79 -10.71 -8.53 11.17
CA TYR A 79 -10.74 -9.88 10.58
C TYR A 79 -12.16 -10.43 10.43
N ARG A 80 -13.03 -10.23 11.43
CA ARG A 80 -14.45 -10.63 11.34
C ARG A 80 -15.14 -9.94 10.16
N PHE A 81 -14.92 -8.62 10.02
CA PHE A 81 -15.47 -7.85 8.91
C PHE A 81 -14.94 -8.34 7.55
N ALA A 82 -13.63 -8.57 7.41
CA ALA A 82 -13.02 -9.10 6.19
C ALA A 82 -13.56 -10.49 5.81
N ARG A 83 -13.88 -11.33 6.80
CA ARG A 83 -14.56 -12.63 6.60
C ARG A 83 -16.05 -12.52 6.27
N GLY A 84 -16.58 -11.30 6.19
CA GLY A 84 -17.95 -11.00 5.83
C GLY A 84 -18.95 -11.15 6.98
N GLU A 85 -18.50 -11.12 8.23
CA GLU A 85 -19.37 -10.93 9.37
C GLU A 85 -19.87 -9.48 9.44
N GLN A 86 -21.01 -9.28 10.09
CA GLN A 86 -21.48 -7.93 10.41
C GLN A 86 -20.78 -7.45 11.69
N VAL A 87 -20.23 -6.24 11.65
CA VAL A 87 -19.68 -5.53 12.81
C VAL A 87 -20.38 -4.17 12.98
N LEU A 88 -20.14 -3.49 14.09
CA LEU A 88 -20.55 -2.09 14.26
C LEU A 88 -19.35 -1.19 13.99
N SER A 89 -19.52 -0.16 13.17
CA SER A 89 -18.52 0.87 12.93
C SER A 89 -18.27 1.71 14.18
N SER A 90 -17.27 2.58 14.16
CA SER A 90 -16.94 3.40 15.34
C SER A 90 -18.06 4.39 15.69
N THR A 91 -18.85 4.81 14.69
CA THR A 91 -20.08 5.62 14.88
C THR A 91 -21.34 4.79 15.18
N GLY A 92 -21.22 3.46 15.32
CA GLY A 92 -22.31 2.57 15.71
C GLY A 92 -23.19 2.07 14.56
N GLN A 93 -22.76 2.25 13.32
CA GLN A 93 -23.51 1.79 12.15
C GLN A 93 -23.18 0.32 11.84
N PRO A 94 -24.17 -0.54 11.52
CA PRO A 94 -23.87 -1.89 11.09
C PRO A 94 -23.14 -1.87 9.74
N ALA A 95 -21.99 -2.54 9.67
CA ALA A 95 -21.17 -2.65 8.48
C ALA A 95 -20.95 -4.13 8.12
N ARG A 96 -21.03 -4.45 6.83
CA ARG A 96 -20.70 -5.78 6.29
C ARG A 96 -20.21 -5.67 4.85
N LEU A 97 -19.21 -6.46 4.47
CA LEU A 97 -18.79 -6.56 3.08
C LEU A 97 -19.83 -7.29 2.22
N ARG A 98 -20.04 -6.79 0.99
CA ARG A 98 -20.85 -7.47 -0.03
C ARG A 98 -20.27 -8.84 -0.40
N ARG A 99 -18.95 -8.95 -0.46
CA ARG A 99 -18.20 -10.19 -0.68
C ARG A 99 -17.06 -10.26 0.35
N PRO A 100 -16.93 -11.36 1.10
CA PRO A 100 -15.78 -11.57 1.98
C PRO A 100 -14.46 -11.59 1.21
N TYR A 101 -13.39 -11.17 1.88
CA TYR A 101 -12.03 -11.36 1.42
C TYR A 101 -11.54 -12.79 1.66
N ASP A 102 -10.52 -13.17 0.90
CA ASP A 102 -9.74 -14.39 1.05
C ASP A 102 -8.55 -14.18 2.00
N PHE A 103 -8.08 -12.94 2.17
CA PHE A 103 -7.00 -12.60 3.10
C PHE A 103 -7.05 -11.14 3.58
N LEU A 104 -6.39 -10.87 4.70
CA LEU A 104 -6.23 -9.51 5.25
C LEU A 104 -4.88 -9.37 5.97
N VAL A 105 -4.27 -8.18 5.89
CA VAL A 105 -3.23 -7.72 6.80
C VAL A 105 -3.81 -6.59 7.67
N VAL A 106 -3.73 -6.74 8.99
CA VAL A 106 -3.83 -5.61 9.91
C VAL A 106 -2.43 -5.00 9.99
N ALA A 107 -2.30 -3.76 9.53
CA ALA A 107 -1.03 -3.08 9.34
C ALA A 107 -0.92 -1.82 10.22
N ASP A 108 -1.33 -1.93 11.48
CA ASP A 108 -1.25 -0.81 12.43
C ASP A 108 0.16 -0.20 12.50
N HIS A 109 0.21 1.13 12.63
CA HIS A 109 1.44 1.90 12.79
C HIS A 109 2.26 1.42 14.01
N ALA A 110 3.56 1.18 13.82
CA ALA A 110 4.47 0.77 14.88
C ALA A 110 4.67 1.85 15.98
N GLU A 111 4.46 3.12 15.64
CA GLU A 111 4.66 4.29 16.50
C GLU A 111 3.61 4.31 17.62
N ASN A 112 4.06 4.01 18.84
CA ASN A 112 3.20 3.83 20.00
C ASN A 112 2.04 2.86 19.75
N LEU A 113 2.34 1.73 19.10
CA LEU A 113 1.41 0.63 18.85
C LEU A 113 0.63 0.25 20.11
N GLY A 114 -0.70 0.20 20.01
CA GLY A 114 -1.62 -0.12 21.11
C GLY A 114 -1.92 1.02 22.08
N LEU A 115 -1.45 2.25 21.81
CA LEU A 115 -1.61 3.38 22.74
C LEU A 115 -3.08 3.66 23.09
N ALA A 116 -3.97 3.74 22.11
CA ALA A 116 -5.37 4.08 22.35
C ALA A 116 -6.13 3.06 23.22
N PRO A 117 -6.08 1.72 22.97
CA PRO A 117 -6.71 0.77 23.87
C PRO A 117 -6.09 0.75 25.26
N MET A 118 -4.78 0.98 25.39
CA MET A 118 -4.13 1.07 26.71
C MET A 118 -4.51 2.34 27.47
N ILE A 119 -4.69 3.48 26.78
CA ILE A 119 -5.32 4.66 27.37
C ILE A 119 -6.73 4.34 27.86
N ALA A 120 -7.56 3.70 27.02
CA ALA A 120 -8.94 3.36 27.37
C ALA A 120 -9.03 2.40 28.58
N ALA A 121 -8.03 1.53 28.75
CA ALA A 121 -7.91 0.60 29.87
C ALA A 121 -7.25 1.22 31.13
N SER A 122 -6.83 2.49 31.07
CA SER A 122 -6.01 3.11 32.12
C SER A 122 -4.78 2.28 32.47
N ASP A 123 -4.11 1.72 31.45
CA ASP A 123 -3.00 0.79 31.63
C ASP A 123 -1.83 1.42 32.39
N PRO A 124 -1.27 0.74 33.42
CA PRO A 124 -0.12 1.25 34.17
C PRO A 124 1.09 1.63 33.32
N LEU A 125 1.36 0.94 32.20
CA LEU A 125 2.47 1.27 31.30
C LEU A 125 2.31 2.67 30.68
N VAL A 126 1.08 3.07 30.39
CA VAL A 126 0.78 4.42 29.88
C VAL A 126 0.78 5.44 31.03
N LEU A 127 0.18 5.11 32.18
CA LEU A 127 0.02 6.05 33.30
C LEU A 127 1.33 6.36 34.04
N GLN A 128 2.31 5.48 34.00
CA GLN A 128 3.64 5.70 34.59
C GLN A 128 4.47 6.71 33.78
N ASN A 129 4.25 6.81 32.47
CA ASN A 129 4.88 7.82 31.63
C ASN A 129 4.13 9.17 31.78
N PRO A 130 4.79 10.30 32.09
CA PRO A 130 4.12 11.59 32.25
C PRO A 130 3.37 12.07 31.01
N THR A 131 3.89 11.80 29.81
CA THR A 131 3.24 12.11 28.54
C THR A 131 2.06 11.17 28.28
N GLY A 132 2.24 9.87 28.48
CA GLY A 132 1.15 8.89 28.40
C GLY A 132 -0.02 9.23 29.34
N LYS A 133 0.29 9.56 30.60
CA LYS A 133 -0.70 10.03 31.57
C LYS A 133 -1.41 11.31 31.11
N ARG A 134 -0.69 12.28 30.55
CA ARG A 134 -1.27 13.52 30.04
C ARG A 134 -2.28 13.23 28.91
N TRP A 135 -1.93 12.36 27.97
CA TRP A 135 -2.87 11.96 26.90
C TRP A 135 -4.06 11.20 27.44
N HIS A 136 -3.86 10.30 28.38
CA HIS A 136 -4.96 9.63 29.08
C HIS A 136 -5.93 10.63 29.72
N ASP A 137 -5.42 11.63 30.45
CA ASP A 137 -6.25 12.63 31.11
C ASP A 137 -7.00 13.51 30.08
N MET A 138 -6.35 13.85 28.95
CA MET A 138 -6.98 14.60 27.86
C MET A 138 -8.10 13.78 27.19
N VAL A 139 -7.84 12.53 26.83
CA VAL A 139 -8.85 11.63 26.23
C VAL A 139 -10.02 11.44 27.19
N SER A 140 -9.76 11.19 28.48
CA SER A 140 -10.79 11.05 29.53
C SER A 140 -11.64 12.30 29.70
N ALA A 141 -11.07 13.48 29.44
CA ALA A 141 -11.76 14.77 29.46
C ALA A 141 -12.49 15.10 28.14
N GLY A 142 -12.57 14.17 27.19
CA GLY A 142 -13.21 14.37 25.87
C GLY A 142 -12.34 15.14 24.87
N LYS A 143 -11.04 15.30 25.15
CA LYS A 143 -10.07 16.05 24.32
C LYS A 143 -9.16 15.13 23.51
N GLY A 144 -9.75 14.11 22.89
CA GLY A 144 -9.00 13.09 22.14
C GLY A 144 -8.26 13.66 20.94
N PHE A 145 -8.88 14.61 20.22
CA PHE A 145 -8.22 15.26 19.08
C PHE A 145 -7.03 16.12 19.51
N GLU A 146 -7.14 16.84 20.63
CA GLU A 146 -6.00 17.59 21.17
C GLU A 146 -4.89 16.66 21.67
N ALA A 147 -5.23 15.50 22.25
CA ALA A 147 -4.25 14.49 22.62
C ALA A 147 -3.53 13.92 21.39
N PHE A 148 -4.26 13.67 20.30
CA PHE A 148 -3.69 13.24 19.02
C PHE A 148 -2.77 14.31 18.40
N ALA A 149 -3.18 15.58 18.42
CA ALA A 149 -2.34 16.67 17.95
C ALA A 149 -1.06 16.81 18.78
N ASP A 150 -1.13 16.63 20.10
CA ASP A 150 0.04 16.59 20.99
C ASP A 150 0.93 15.37 20.71
N TRP A 151 0.33 14.20 20.41
CA TRP A 151 1.05 12.99 19.97
C TRP A 151 1.86 13.24 18.69
N ILE A 152 1.24 13.84 17.65
CA ILE A 152 1.94 14.23 16.42
C ILE A 152 3.09 15.19 16.74
N GLN A 153 2.84 16.20 17.56
CA GLN A 153 3.84 17.23 17.87
C GLN A 153 5.03 16.69 18.66
N GLN A 154 4.83 15.72 19.55
CA GLN A 154 5.90 15.16 20.38
C GLN A 154 6.59 13.97 19.74
N GLY A 155 5.83 13.16 19.00
CA GLY A 155 6.33 12.01 18.26
C GLY A 155 6.77 12.40 16.85
N SER A 156 5.83 12.33 15.91
CA SER A 156 6.09 12.43 14.47
C SER A 156 6.88 13.67 14.05
N THR A 157 6.61 14.84 14.65
CA THR A 157 7.32 16.09 14.33
C THR A 157 8.75 16.11 14.88
N THR A 158 9.01 15.48 16.03
CA THR A 158 10.37 15.48 16.62
C THR A 158 11.20 14.27 16.21
N GLY A 159 10.54 13.20 15.72
CA GLY A 159 11.16 11.91 15.42
C GLY A 159 11.59 11.13 16.66
N LYS A 160 11.04 11.43 17.84
CA LYS A 160 11.39 10.74 19.10
C LYS A 160 10.19 10.02 19.66
N ASP A 161 10.40 8.84 20.25
CA ASP A 161 9.34 8.14 20.96
C ASP A 161 8.98 8.88 22.27
N PRO A 162 7.75 9.40 22.40
CA PRO A 162 7.29 10.09 23.61
C PRO A 162 6.91 9.15 24.76
N ILE A 163 6.63 7.87 24.46
CA ILE A 163 6.32 6.83 25.47
C ILE A 163 7.58 6.05 25.82
N ASP A 164 8.38 5.69 24.83
CA ASP A 164 9.65 4.94 24.93
C ASP A 164 9.52 3.70 25.84
N SER A 165 8.54 2.85 25.54
CA SER A 165 8.27 1.61 26.29
C SER A 165 8.28 0.38 25.38
N PRO A 166 9.37 -0.40 25.40
CA PRO A 166 9.46 -1.69 24.73
C PRO A 166 8.40 -2.69 25.22
N GLU A 167 8.01 -2.62 26.49
CA GLU A 167 6.96 -3.47 27.08
C GLU A 167 5.60 -3.18 26.46
N MET A 168 5.27 -1.90 26.28
CA MET A 168 4.03 -1.47 25.63
C MET A 168 3.97 -2.00 24.19
N MET A 169 5.02 -1.76 23.41
CA MET A 169 5.12 -2.23 22.02
C MET A 169 5.00 -3.75 21.93
N ARG A 170 5.69 -4.49 22.82
CA ARG A 170 5.63 -5.96 22.85
C ARG A 170 4.23 -6.46 23.18
N ALA A 171 3.59 -5.90 24.20
CA ALA A 171 2.25 -6.32 24.62
C ALA A 171 1.21 -6.11 23.51
N ALA A 172 1.25 -4.95 22.83
CA ALA A 172 0.37 -4.66 21.71
C ALA A 172 0.67 -5.57 20.49
N TRP A 173 1.95 -5.78 20.18
CA TRP A 173 2.36 -6.64 19.07
C TRP A 173 1.92 -8.09 19.27
N GLU A 174 2.08 -8.62 20.49
CA GLU A 174 1.64 -9.97 20.83
C GLU A 174 0.12 -10.14 20.68
N GLN A 175 -0.67 -9.11 21.00
CA GLN A 175 -2.12 -9.12 20.82
C GLN A 175 -2.55 -9.07 19.34
N ILE A 176 -1.84 -8.30 18.50
CA ILE A 176 -2.07 -8.30 17.05
C ILE A 176 -1.73 -9.67 16.46
N ILE A 177 -0.61 -10.28 16.87
CA ILE A 177 -0.26 -11.64 16.44
C ILE A 177 -1.30 -12.65 16.92
N ASP A 178 -1.74 -12.58 18.18
CA ASP A 178 -2.78 -13.46 18.73
C ASP A 178 -4.06 -13.38 17.91
N SER A 179 -4.47 -12.17 17.51
CA SER A 179 -5.61 -11.98 16.63
C SER A 179 -5.38 -12.61 15.26
N ALA A 180 -4.25 -12.32 14.62
CA ALA A 180 -3.92 -12.89 13.31
C ALA A 180 -3.89 -14.43 13.35
N GLU A 181 -3.32 -15.05 14.39
CA GLU A 181 -3.34 -16.50 14.58
C GLU A 181 -4.75 -17.05 14.79
N ARG A 182 -5.56 -16.38 15.62
CA ARG A 182 -6.95 -16.79 15.92
C ARG A 182 -7.83 -16.80 14.67
N PHE A 183 -7.61 -15.86 13.76
CA PHE A 183 -8.43 -15.69 12.55
C PHE A 183 -7.82 -16.34 11.30
N ASN A 184 -6.60 -16.86 11.36
CA ASN A 184 -5.97 -17.56 10.24
C ASN A 184 -6.57 -18.96 10.06
N GLU A 185 -7.32 -19.15 8.98
CA GLU A 185 -7.92 -20.42 8.59
C GLU A 185 -7.41 -20.83 7.19
N PRO A 186 -6.17 -21.38 7.08
CA PRO A 186 -5.58 -21.78 5.81
C PRO A 186 -6.53 -22.60 4.93
N GLY A 187 -6.65 -22.20 3.67
CA GLY A 187 -7.58 -22.76 2.68
C GLY A 187 -8.93 -22.03 2.60
N ARG A 188 -9.29 -21.21 3.61
CA ARG A 188 -10.54 -20.45 3.67
C ARG A 188 -10.32 -18.94 3.80
N PHE A 189 -9.49 -18.52 4.75
CA PHE A 189 -9.14 -17.13 4.99
C PHE A 189 -7.73 -17.05 5.57
N THR A 190 -6.86 -16.22 5.00
CA THR A 190 -5.51 -16.02 5.52
C THR A 190 -5.39 -14.66 6.22
N ALA A 191 -5.12 -14.67 7.51
CA ALA A 191 -4.72 -13.47 8.24
C ALA A 191 -3.20 -13.36 8.21
N LEU A 192 -2.64 -12.52 7.35
CA LEU A 192 -1.20 -12.26 7.31
C LEU A 192 -0.79 -11.37 8.50
N ILE A 193 0.45 -11.53 8.96
CA ILE A 193 1.01 -10.75 10.05
C ILE A 193 1.84 -9.61 9.45
N GLY A 194 1.57 -8.39 9.87
CA GLY A 194 2.30 -7.21 9.43
C GLY A 194 2.08 -6.01 10.35
N PHE A 195 2.75 -4.92 10.00
CA PHE A 195 2.64 -3.63 10.67
C PHE A 195 3.03 -2.54 9.67
N GLU A 196 2.75 -1.29 9.97
CA GLU A 196 3.25 -0.16 9.20
C GLU A 196 4.44 0.53 9.88
N TRP A 197 5.48 0.80 9.08
CA TRP A 197 6.59 1.69 9.46
C TRP A 197 6.34 3.10 8.92
N THR A 198 6.24 4.08 9.83
CA THR A 198 5.65 5.41 9.55
C THR A 198 6.71 6.50 9.39
N SER A 199 7.64 6.32 8.46
CA SER A 199 8.63 7.35 8.17
C SER A 199 7.96 8.59 7.57
N THR A 200 8.04 9.71 8.30
CA THR A 200 7.37 10.97 7.91
C THR A 200 8.30 12.19 7.97
N PRO A 201 9.52 12.14 7.37
CA PRO A 201 10.51 13.21 7.49
C PRO A 201 9.95 14.54 6.95
N SER A 202 9.94 15.56 7.81
CA SER A 202 9.40 16.89 7.50
C SER A 202 7.93 16.90 7.06
N GLY A 203 7.15 15.87 7.36
CA GLY A 203 5.76 15.71 6.92
C GLY A 203 5.59 14.95 5.58
N ASN A 204 6.68 14.52 4.95
CA ASN A 204 6.64 13.79 3.68
C ASN A 204 6.37 12.31 3.90
N ASN A 205 5.46 11.73 3.11
CA ASN A 205 5.13 10.32 3.22
C ASN A 205 6.28 9.41 2.73
N LEU A 206 6.77 8.55 3.62
CA LEU A 206 7.69 7.45 3.34
C LEU A 206 7.22 6.16 4.04
N HIS A 207 5.92 5.97 4.20
CA HIS A 207 5.40 4.80 4.90
C HIS A 207 5.64 3.50 4.12
N ARG A 208 5.74 2.37 4.84
CA ARG A 208 5.75 1.02 4.27
C ARG A 208 4.96 0.06 5.15
N ASN A 209 4.11 -0.75 4.52
CA ASN A 209 3.58 -1.95 5.16
C ASN A 209 4.63 -3.04 5.14
N VAL A 210 4.99 -3.56 6.31
CA VAL A 210 5.96 -4.64 6.48
C VAL A 210 5.20 -5.94 6.72
N LEU A 211 5.32 -6.89 5.81
CA LEU A 211 4.61 -8.17 5.87
C LEU A 211 5.58 -9.29 6.20
N LEU A 212 5.22 -10.09 7.21
CA LEU A 212 5.94 -11.30 7.57
C LEU A 212 5.27 -12.50 6.88
N ARG A 213 6.06 -13.31 6.17
CA ARG A 213 5.58 -14.53 5.49
C ARG A 213 5.07 -15.59 6.47
N ASP A 214 5.55 -15.51 7.71
CA ASP A 214 5.58 -16.61 8.65
C ASP A 214 4.42 -16.60 9.66
N ASP A 215 4.47 -17.52 10.63
CA ASP A 215 3.51 -17.63 11.72
C ASP A 215 3.87 -16.80 12.95
N GLY A 216 2.97 -16.80 13.93
CA GLY A 216 3.15 -16.11 15.19
C GLY A 216 4.40 -16.52 15.95
N GLU A 217 4.83 -17.79 15.85
CA GLU A 217 6.05 -18.28 16.51
C GLU A 217 7.31 -17.56 15.99
N ARG A 218 7.39 -17.26 14.69
CA ARG A 218 8.47 -16.41 14.15
C ARG A 218 8.24 -14.94 14.43
N ALA A 219 7.02 -14.44 14.23
CA ALA A 219 6.70 -13.03 14.39
C ALA A 219 6.97 -12.49 15.80
N ARG A 220 6.72 -13.29 16.86
CA ARG A 220 6.97 -12.90 18.26
C ARG A 220 8.45 -12.74 18.62
N GLN A 221 9.36 -13.24 17.78
CA GLN A 221 10.79 -13.16 18.06
C GLN A 221 11.36 -11.75 17.83
N VAL A 222 10.59 -10.86 17.21
CA VAL A 222 10.93 -9.46 16.97
C VAL A 222 9.80 -8.56 17.46
N VAL A 223 10.09 -7.28 17.61
CA VAL A 223 9.09 -6.22 17.71
C VAL A 223 9.14 -5.38 16.43
N PRO A 224 8.02 -4.75 16.02
CA PRO A 224 7.96 -3.86 14.88
C PRO A 224 9.07 -2.79 14.93
N PHE A 225 9.67 -2.51 13.78
CA PHE A 225 10.60 -1.38 13.64
C PHE A 225 9.80 -0.10 13.42
N SER A 226 10.03 0.91 14.25
CA SER A 226 9.33 2.18 14.19
C SER A 226 10.16 3.27 13.50
N GLY A 227 9.48 4.26 12.93
CA GLY A 227 10.03 5.56 12.54
C GLY A 227 10.74 6.28 13.69
N TYR A 228 10.45 5.96 14.95
CA TYR A 228 11.23 6.45 16.11
C TYR A 228 12.60 5.77 16.25
N ASP A 229 12.75 4.52 15.79
CA ASP A 229 14.06 3.87 15.71
C ASP A 229 14.90 4.49 14.59
N SER A 230 14.28 4.68 13.42
CA SER A 230 14.82 5.45 12.31
C SER A 230 13.77 5.70 11.25
N ASP A 231 13.83 6.87 10.61
CA ASP A 231 13.03 7.23 9.44
C ASP A 231 13.77 6.98 8.11
N ASP A 232 14.91 6.27 8.14
CA ASP A 232 15.69 5.88 6.98
C ASP A 232 15.31 4.46 6.48
N PRO A 233 14.87 4.31 5.21
CA PRO A 233 14.56 2.98 4.64
C PRO A 233 15.73 2.00 4.69
N GLU A 234 16.99 2.46 4.62
CA GLU A 234 18.15 1.56 4.72
C GLU A 234 18.24 0.91 6.11
N LYS A 235 17.76 1.59 7.15
CA LYS A 235 17.67 1.05 8.53
C LYS A 235 16.51 0.08 8.68
N LEU A 236 15.37 0.37 8.05
CA LEU A 236 14.28 -0.61 7.95
C LEU A 236 14.77 -1.89 7.25
N TRP A 237 15.49 -1.78 6.13
CA TRP A 237 16.00 -2.95 5.40
C TRP A 237 17.05 -3.74 6.20
N GLN A 238 17.83 -3.07 7.05
CA GLN A 238 18.73 -3.72 8.01
C GLN A 238 17.95 -4.51 9.07
N TRP A 239 16.88 -3.95 9.63
CA TRP A 239 15.97 -4.68 10.52
C TRP A 239 15.32 -5.87 9.84
N MET A 240 14.87 -5.72 8.58
CA MET A 240 14.30 -6.82 7.79
C MET A 240 15.32 -7.95 7.58
N GLN A 241 16.59 -7.62 7.33
CA GLN A 241 17.65 -8.63 7.25
C GLN A 241 17.87 -9.33 8.58
N ALA A 242 17.90 -8.58 9.69
CA ALA A 242 18.05 -9.15 11.02
C ALA A 242 16.89 -10.09 11.40
N TYR A 243 15.66 -9.80 10.96
CA TYR A 243 14.52 -10.71 11.10
C TYR A 243 14.76 -12.03 10.36
N GLU A 244 15.16 -11.99 9.08
CA GLU A 244 15.44 -13.19 8.29
C GLU A 244 16.60 -14.01 8.87
N ASP A 245 17.69 -13.36 9.30
CA ASP A 245 18.86 -14.02 9.88
C ASP A 245 18.53 -14.68 11.22
N LYS A 246 17.72 -14.03 12.06
CA LYS A 246 17.34 -14.53 13.39
C LYS A 246 16.36 -15.68 13.32
N THR A 247 15.35 -15.58 12.45
CA THR A 247 14.18 -16.48 12.47
C THR A 247 14.19 -17.51 11.36
N GLY A 248 15.02 -17.33 10.33
CA GLY A 248 14.94 -18.06 9.06
C GLY A 248 13.68 -17.73 8.24
N GLY A 249 12.89 -16.74 8.66
CA GLY A 249 11.66 -16.29 8.02
C GLY A 249 11.92 -15.44 6.78
N ARG A 250 10.84 -14.88 6.21
CA ARG A 250 10.88 -13.96 5.07
C ARG A 250 10.01 -12.73 5.31
N VAL A 251 10.49 -11.59 4.82
CA VAL A 251 9.82 -10.29 5.02
C VAL A 251 9.95 -9.43 3.77
N LEU A 252 8.89 -8.71 3.44
CA LEU A 252 8.84 -7.68 2.40
C LEU A 252 8.25 -6.39 2.96
N ALA A 253 8.49 -5.29 2.26
CA ALA A 253 7.92 -3.99 2.53
C ALA A 253 7.14 -3.50 1.31
N ILE A 254 6.01 -2.84 1.52
CA ILE A 254 5.17 -2.27 0.47
C ILE A 254 5.10 -0.74 0.69
N PRO A 255 5.95 0.04 0.01
CA PRO A 255 5.78 1.49 -0.05
C PRO A 255 4.44 1.88 -0.67
N HIS A 256 3.88 3.00 -0.22
CA HIS A 256 2.59 3.49 -0.68
C HIS A 256 2.53 5.03 -0.67
N ASN A 257 1.57 5.61 -1.39
CA ASN A 257 1.28 7.06 -1.46
C ASN A 257 2.49 7.98 -1.64
N GLY A 258 3.32 7.65 -2.63
CA GLY A 258 4.36 8.53 -3.13
C GLY A 258 3.85 9.91 -3.55
N ASN A 259 2.57 10.05 -3.93
CA ASN A 259 1.92 11.33 -4.24
C ASN A 259 1.98 12.34 -3.08
N LEU A 260 2.08 11.86 -1.83
CA LEU A 260 2.19 12.68 -0.62
C LEU A 260 3.63 12.79 -0.08
N SER A 261 4.63 12.40 -0.87
CA SER A 261 6.04 12.35 -0.46
C SER A 261 6.87 13.59 -0.83
N ASN A 262 6.30 14.53 -1.59
CA ASN A 262 7.02 15.69 -2.16
C ASN A 262 8.37 15.31 -2.82
N GLY A 263 8.35 14.23 -3.58
CA GLY A 263 9.44 13.75 -4.43
C GLY A 263 10.34 12.71 -3.77
N MET A 264 10.13 12.44 -2.47
CA MET A 264 11.06 11.62 -1.70
C MET A 264 10.91 10.12 -1.98
N MET A 265 9.70 9.62 -2.26
CA MET A 265 9.44 8.19 -2.43
C MET A 265 10.25 7.58 -3.58
N PHE A 266 10.30 8.29 -4.71
CA PHE A 266 10.98 7.83 -5.94
C PHE A 266 12.18 8.71 -6.32
N ALA A 267 12.79 9.36 -5.33
CA ALA A 267 14.08 10.03 -5.52
C ALA A 267 15.14 9.05 -6.07
N THR A 268 16.07 9.56 -6.89
CA THR A 268 17.14 8.77 -7.52
C THR A 268 18.48 8.84 -6.76
N THR A 269 18.39 9.31 -5.52
CA THR A 269 19.47 9.40 -4.53
C THR A 269 18.98 8.81 -3.21
N THR A 270 19.90 8.36 -2.38
CA THR A 270 19.61 7.97 -1.00
C THR A 270 19.04 9.15 -0.22
N ARG A 271 18.52 8.86 0.97
CA ARG A 271 17.96 9.88 1.88
C ARG A 271 18.96 11.01 2.18
N ASP A 272 20.24 10.69 2.32
CA ASP A 272 21.34 11.64 2.56
C ASP A 272 21.91 12.26 1.26
N GLY A 273 21.26 12.05 0.12
CA GLY A 273 21.59 12.68 -1.17
C GLY A 273 22.71 12.01 -1.95
N ARG A 274 23.21 10.86 -1.50
CA ARG A 274 24.22 10.10 -2.25
C ARG A 274 23.58 9.45 -3.49
N PRO A 275 24.29 9.36 -4.62
CA PRO A 275 23.83 8.55 -5.74
C PRO A 275 23.65 7.09 -5.33
N PHE A 276 22.60 6.43 -5.82
CA PHE A 276 22.47 4.99 -5.64
C PHE A 276 23.66 4.25 -6.25
N ASP A 277 24.18 3.30 -5.48
CA ASP A 277 25.08 2.27 -5.97
C ASP A 277 24.31 0.96 -6.27
N ARG A 278 25.04 -0.06 -6.73
CA ARG A 278 24.47 -1.37 -7.05
C ARG A 278 23.83 -2.04 -5.82
N ALA A 279 24.47 -1.93 -4.65
CA ALA A 279 24.03 -2.62 -3.44
C ALA A 279 22.70 -2.05 -2.92
N TYR A 280 22.56 -0.72 -2.96
CA TYR A 280 21.28 -0.04 -2.69
C TYR A 280 20.20 -0.53 -3.66
N ALA A 281 20.51 -0.56 -4.96
CA ALA A 281 19.53 -0.95 -5.98
C ALA A 281 19.05 -2.40 -5.83
N GLU A 282 19.97 -3.32 -5.53
CA GLU A 282 19.65 -4.73 -5.26
C GLU A 282 18.84 -4.90 -3.97
N THR A 283 19.20 -4.16 -2.91
CA THR A 283 18.48 -4.20 -1.63
C THR A 283 17.05 -3.71 -1.81
N ARG A 284 16.86 -2.54 -2.41
CA ARG A 284 15.51 -1.98 -2.62
C ARG A 284 14.65 -2.90 -3.48
N ALA A 285 15.16 -3.37 -4.62
CA ALA A 285 14.42 -4.26 -5.51
C ALA A 285 14.01 -5.59 -4.83
N ARG A 286 14.81 -6.07 -3.87
CA ARG A 286 14.50 -7.28 -3.10
C ARG A 286 13.51 -7.01 -1.97
N ARG A 287 13.64 -5.87 -1.28
CA ARG A 287 12.88 -5.54 -0.06
C ARG A 287 11.53 -4.91 -0.36
N GLU A 288 11.42 -4.17 -1.45
CA GLU A 288 10.21 -3.45 -1.88
C GLU A 288 9.71 -3.96 -3.25
N PRO A 289 9.28 -5.24 -3.36
CA PRO A 289 8.88 -5.83 -4.64
C PRO A 289 7.51 -5.37 -5.13
N LEU A 290 6.73 -4.68 -4.29
CA LEU A 290 5.40 -4.17 -4.59
C LEU A 290 5.33 -2.69 -4.22
N TYR A 291 4.51 -1.94 -4.95
CA TYR A 291 4.13 -0.57 -4.62
C TYR A 291 2.60 -0.47 -4.62
N GLU A 292 2.06 0.05 -3.53
CA GLU A 292 0.64 0.34 -3.42
C GLU A 292 0.37 1.70 -4.06
N VAL A 293 -0.18 1.63 -5.27
CA VAL A 293 -0.29 2.78 -6.18
C VAL A 293 -1.56 3.59 -5.95
N THR A 294 -2.57 3.03 -5.30
CA THR A 294 -3.87 3.69 -5.09
C THR A 294 -4.46 3.33 -3.74
N GLN A 295 -5.09 4.34 -3.13
CA GLN A 295 -5.73 4.36 -1.82
C GLN A 295 -6.86 5.41 -1.84
N PRO A 296 -7.67 5.52 -0.77
CA PRO A 296 -8.55 6.67 -0.59
C PRO A 296 -7.84 8.04 -0.65
N LYS A 297 -6.53 8.07 -0.38
CA LYS A 297 -5.65 9.25 -0.49
C LYS A 297 -5.20 9.57 -1.94
N GLY A 298 -6.01 9.18 -2.93
CA GLY A 298 -5.76 9.36 -4.36
C GLY A 298 -4.79 8.35 -4.98
N THR A 299 -4.62 8.44 -6.30
CA THR A 299 -3.68 7.60 -7.06
C THR A 299 -2.29 8.22 -7.15
N GLY A 300 -1.28 7.41 -6.89
CA GLY A 300 0.14 7.70 -7.10
C GLY A 300 0.69 7.10 -8.39
N GLU A 301 -0.16 6.74 -9.36
CA GLU A 301 0.28 6.11 -10.61
C GLU A 301 0.93 7.11 -11.58
N ALA A 302 0.23 8.19 -11.88
CA ALA A 302 0.54 9.16 -12.94
C ALA A 302 0.07 10.57 -12.57
N HIS A 303 0.50 11.56 -13.36
CA HIS A 303 0.07 12.95 -13.21
C HIS A 303 -0.07 13.60 -14.60
N PRO A 304 -1.03 14.51 -14.85
CA PRO A 304 -1.24 15.09 -16.18
C PRO A 304 -0.01 15.84 -16.72
N LEU A 305 0.77 16.48 -15.84
CA LEU A 305 2.03 17.14 -16.24
C LEU A 305 3.13 16.16 -16.65
N LEU A 306 3.06 14.89 -16.22
CA LEU A 306 4.05 13.85 -16.53
C LEU A 306 3.55 12.90 -17.64
N SER A 307 2.26 12.90 -17.93
CA SER A 307 1.60 12.05 -18.94
C SER A 307 0.51 12.85 -19.66
N PRO A 308 0.87 13.89 -20.45
CA PRO A 308 -0.09 14.83 -21.03
C PRO A 308 -1.01 14.22 -22.10
N GLU A 309 -0.60 13.10 -22.69
CA GLU A 309 -1.38 12.36 -23.71
C GLU A 309 -2.28 11.28 -23.09
N ASP A 310 -2.29 11.15 -21.76
CA ASP A 310 -3.11 10.17 -21.05
C ASP A 310 -4.32 10.87 -20.43
N GLU A 311 -5.49 10.65 -21.03
CA GLU A 311 -6.76 11.24 -20.58
C GLU A 311 -7.15 10.80 -19.15
N PHE A 312 -6.60 9.70 -18.65
CA PHE A 312 -6.86 9.19 -17.29
C PHE A 312 -5.84 9.66 -16.26
N ALA A 313 -4.76 10.33 -16.65
CA ALA A 313 -3.71 10.77 -15.71
C ALA A 313 -4.20 11.82 -14.69
N GLY A 314 -5.39 12.41 -14.89
CA GLY A 314 -6.02 13.35 -13.96
C GLY A 314 -7.05 12.73 -13.00
N PHE A 315 -7.21 11.40 -13.00
CA PHE A 315 -8.13 10.72 -12.09
C PHE A 315 -7.59 10.74 -10.65
N GLU A 316 -8.40 11.17 -9.69
CA GLU A 316 -8.12 11.13 -8.23
C GLU A 316 -6.69 11.56 -7.82
N VAL A 317 -6.22 12.69 -8.38
CA VAL A 317 -4.89 13.23 -8.08
C VAL A 317 -4.91 14.06 -6.80
N TRP A 318 -3.97 13.78 -5.89
CA TRP A 318 -3.71 14.60 -4.70
C TRP A 318 -2.29 15.18 -4.79
N ASP A 319 -2.18 16.50 -4.99
CA ASP A 319 -0.92 17.20 -5.21
C ASP A 319 -0.89 18.61 -4.58
N LYS A 320 -1.72 18.88 -3.55
CA LYS A 320 -1.75 20.18 -2.87
C LYS A 320 -0.61 20.33 -1.87
N SER A 321 -0.37 19.30 -1.07
CA SER A 321 0.59 19.28 0.03
C SER A 321 1.14 17.88 0.29
N ASN A 322 2.20 17.79 1.10
CA ASN A 322 2.63 16.52 1.68
C ASN A 322 1.62 16.00 2.72
N LEU A 323 1.83 14.77 3.21
CA LEU A 323 0.96 14.13 4.20
C LEU A 323 0.74 14.99 5.46
N GLY A 324 1.77 15.70 5.92
CA GLY A 324 1.68 16.59 7.08
C GLY A 324 0.90 17.89 6.87
N GLY A 325 0.46 18.20 5.64
CA GLY A 325 -0.26 19.43 5.32
C GLY A 325 0.55 20.72 5.56
N ASN A 326 1.87 20.60 5.75
CA ASN A 326 2.75 21.70 6.17
C ASN A 326 3.66 22.20 5.04
N ALA A 327 3.79 21.47 3.93
CA ALA A 327 4.55 21.88 2.76
C ALA A 327 3.75 21.65 1.46
N ALA A 328 3.67 22.68 0.62
CA ALA A 328 3.05 22.60 -0.70
C ALA A 328 3.86 21.71 -1.64
N THR A 329 3.19 20.91 -2.47
CA THR A 329 3.86 20.16 -3.55
C THR A 329 4.18 21.11 -4.70
N THR A 330 5.40 21.04 -5.23
CA THR A 330 5.83 21.83 -6.40
C THR A 330 5.96 20.96 -7.64
N ARG A 331 6.01 21.59 -8.83
CA ARG A 331 6.12 20.87 -10.11
C ARG A 331 7.40 20.02 -10.21
N GLU A 332 8.47 20.48 -9.60
CA GLU A 332 9.79 19.82 -9.59
C GLU A 332 9.78 18.55 -8.74
N MET A 333 8.86 18.43 -7.78
CA MET A 333 8.72 17.27 -6.91
C MET A 333 7.94 16.13 -7.58
N LEU A 334 7.05 16.44 -8.51
CA LEU A 334 6.14 15.46 -9.14
C LEU A 334 6.88 14.24 -9.72
N PRO A 335 8.03 14.36 -10.42
CA PRO A 335 8.74 13.17 -10.92
C PRO A 335 9.13 12.15 -9.84
N GLY A 336 9.31 12.58 -8.59
CA GLY A 336 9.61 11.69 -7.46
C GLY A 336 8.38 11.19 -6.69
N ASN A 337 7.18 11.59 -7.10
CA ASN A 337 5.92 11.24 -6.45
C ASN A 337 5.20 10.05 -7.12
N TYR A 338 5.37 9.87 -8.44
CA TYR A 338 4.51 8.98 -9.24
C TYR A 338 5.21 7.73 -9.76
N ALA A 339 4.52 6.60 -9.69
CA ALA A 339 5.05 5.27 -9.98
C ALA A 339 5.52 5.11 -11.44
N ARG A 340 4.80 5.65 -12.43
CA ARG A 340 5.23 5.55 -13.84
C ARG A 340 6.57 6.23 -14.10
N THR A 341 6.82 7.37 -13.44
CA THR A 341 8.12 8.03 -13.51
C THR A 341 9.21 7.23 -12.79
N ALA A 342 8.87 6.59 -11.65
CA ALA A 342 9.77 5.68 -10.97
C ALA A 342 10.18 4.49 -11.86
N LEU A 343 9.22 3.86 -12.55
CA LEU A 343 9.46 2.77 -13.48
C LEU A 343 10.39 3.20 -14.63
N LEU A 344 10.17 4.39 -15.20
CA LEU A 344 11.04 4.98 -16.23
C LEU A 344 12.46 5.23 -15.71
N ASN A 345 12.58 5.88 -14.55
CA ASN A 345 13.86 6.12 -13.88
C ASN A 345 14.57 4.81 -13.53
N GLY A 346 13.80 3.77 -13.19
CA GLY A 346 14.28 2.43 -12.91
C GLY A 346 15.03 1.80 -14.10
N LEU A 347 14.54 1.99 -15.33
CA LEU A 347 15.23 1.54 -16.54
C LEU A 347 16.57 2.26 -16.73
N ALA A 348 16.61 3.58 -16.51
CA ALA A 348 17.84 4.35 -16.58
C ALA A 348 18.86 3.93 -15.50
N LEU A 349 18.38 3.69 -14.28
CA LEU A 349 19.20 3.19 -13.18
C LEU A 349 19.71 1.77 -13.46
N GLN A 350 18.93 0.91 -14.11
CA GLN A 350 19.37 -0.41 -14.51
C GLN A 350 20.53 -0.38 -15.51
N LEU A 351 20.50 0.53 -16.49
CA LEU A 351 21.60 0.73 -17.42
C LEU A 351 22.89 1.17 -16.71
N ARG A 352 22.77 1.97 -15.65
CA ARG A 352 23.92 2.49 -14.88
C ARG A 352 24.46 1.50 -13.84
N LEU A 353 23.56 0.82 -13.12
CA LEU A 353 23.88 0.05 -11.92
C LEU A 353 23.79 -1.47 -12.14
N GLY A 354 23.25 -1.91 -13.28
CA GLY A 354 22.97 -3.32 -13.57
C GLY A 354 21.71 -3.88 -12.89
N THR A 355 21.07 -3.09 -12.03
CA THR A 355 19.86 -3.46 -11.27
C THR A 355 18.87 -2.30 -11.23
N ASN A 356 17.58 -2.61 -11.36
CA ASN A 356 16.50 -1.63 -11.29
C ASN A 356 15.94 -1.57 -9.85
N PRO A 357 16.17 -0.49 -9.06
CA PRO A 357 15.62 -0.34 -7.71
C PRO A 357 14.10 -0.17 -7.67
N PHE A 358 13.49 0.23 -8.78
CA PHE A 358 12.06 0.48 -8.94
C PHE A 358 11.39 -0.64 -9.75
N ARG A 359 11.92 -1.86 -9.71
CA ARG A 359 11.28 -3.03 -10.32
C ARG A 359 10.29 -3.62 -9.33
N PHE A 360 9.09 -3.05 -9.28
CA PHE A 360 8.00 -3.50 -8.43
C PHE A 360 6.72 -3.81 -9.21
N GLY A 361 5.87 -4.66 -8.64
CA GLY A 361 4.47 -4.81 -9.05
C GLY A 361 3.60 -3.69 -8.47
N LEU A 362 2.43 -3.47 -9.06
CA LEU A 362 1.46 -2.47 -8.58
C LEU A 362 0.29 -3.19 -7.90
N ILE A 363 -0.10 -2.70 -6.74
CA ILE A 363 -1.33 -3.11 -6.02
C ILE A 363 -2.12 -1.88 -5.58
N GLY A 364 -3.36 -2.05 -5.14
CA GLY A 364 -4.09 -1.03 -4.39
C GLY A 364 -4.61 -1.60 -3.09
N SER A 365 -4.72 -0.78 -2.05
CA SER A 365 -5.20 -1.18 -0.73
C SER A 365 -5.97 -0.01 -0.09
N THR A 366 -6.66 -0.25 1.03
CA THR A 366 -7.55 0.80 1.55
C THR A 366 -6.88 1.78 2.50
N ASP A 367 -5.80 1.39 3.17
CA ASP A 367 -5.21 2.18 4.27
C ASP A 367 -6.30 2.64 5.25
N THR A 368 -7.32 1.83 5.52
CA THR A 368 -8.45 2.34 6.32
C THR A 368 -8.04 2.53 7.77
N HIS A 369 -8.38 3.65 8.39
CA HIS A 369 -8.20 3.93 9.83
C HIS A 369 -9.51 3.80 10.60
N THR A 370 -10.42 2.98 10.08
CA THR A 370 -11.75 2.71 10.64
C THR A 370 -11.86 1.28 11.16
N GLY A 371 -10.84 0.43 10.92
CA GLY A 371 -10.93 -1.03 11.07
C GLY A 371 -11.77 -1.72 9.98
N LEU A 372 -12.23 -0.99 8.96
CA LEU A 372 -13.13 -1.48 7.92
C LEU A 372 -12.51 -1.27 6.53
N SER A 373 -12.00 -2.34 5.92
CA SER A 373 -11.55 -2.32 4.51
C SER A 373 -12.76 -2.20 3.57
N THR A 374 -13.10 -0.97 3.18
CA THR A 374 -14.28 -0.69 2.35
C THR A 374 -13.92 0.03 1.06
N PRO A 375 -13.44 -0.67 0.02
CA PRO A 375 -13.07 -0.03 -1.25
C PRO A 375 -14.24 0.14 -2.22
N GLY A 376 -15.44 -0.34 -1.88
CA GLY A 376 -16.61 -0.20 -2.75
C GLY A 376 -17.37 1.10 -2.49
N GLU A 377 -17.67 1.85 -3.56
CA GLU A 377 -18.45 3.10 -3.50
C GLU A 377 -19.81 2.94 -2.81
N ASP A 378 -20.49 1.81 -3.02
CA ASP A 378 -21.79 1.50 -2.44
C ASP A 378 -21.73 1.16 -0.93
N ASN A 379 -20.52 1.03 -0.37
CA ASN A 379 -20.26 0.65 1.01
C ASN A 379 -19.06 1.41 1.60
N PHE A 380 -18.78 2.64 1.16
CA PHE A 380 -17.57 3.38 1.53
C PHE A 380 -17.67 4.05 2.91
N PHE A 381 -16.95 3.51 3.90
CA PHE A 381 -16.89 4.05 5.27
C PHE A 381 -15.83 5.14 5.46
N GLY A 382 -15.19 5.62 4.40
CA GLY A 382 -14.19 6.68 4.47
C GLY A 382 -12.80 6.18 4.88
N LYS A 383 -11.90 7.14 5.14
CA LYS A 383 -10.51 6.88 5.53
C LYS A 383 -10.34 6.85 7.05
N THR A 384 -10.94 7.79 7.76
CA THR A 384 -10.91 7.91 9.23
C THR A 384 -12.33 7.94 9.78
N VAL A 385 -12.50 7.80 11.10
CA VAL A 385 -13.82 7.88 11.75
C VAL A 385 -14.56 9.19 11.47
N GLY A 386 -13.84 10.31 11.33
CA GLY A 386 -14.42 11.60 10.93
C GLY A 386 -15.10 11.58 9.56
N THR A 387 -14.73 10.61 8.72
CA THR A 387 -15.27 10.39 7.38
C THR A 387 -16.17 9.16 7.27
N GLU A 388 -16.54 8.50 8.37
CA GLU A 388 -17.62 7.50 8.37
C GLU A 388 -18.95 8.11 7.86
N PRO A 389 -19.94 7.30 7.44
CA PRO A 389 -21.19 7.81 6.89
C PRO A 389 -21.93 8.73 7.89
N GLN A 390 -21.90 10.04 7.63
CA GLN A 390 -22.64 11.05 8.39
C GLN A 390 -22.88 12.28 7.51
N ALA A 391 -23.86 13.11 7.89
CA ALA A 391 -24.33 14.23 7.07
C ALA A 391 -23.22 15.21 6.66
N ALA A 392 -22.24 15.48 7.53
CA ALA A 392 -21.18 16.46 7.31
C ALA A 392 -19.82 15.85 6.93
N ARG A 393 -19.75 14.56 6.58
CA ARG A 393 -18.45 13.88 6.30
C ARG A 393 -17.63 14.55 5.19
N TRP A 394 -18.29 15.20 4.24
CA TRP A 394 -17.66 15.88 3.11
C TRP A 394 -16.87 17.14 3.53
N GLU A 395 -17.22 17.75 4.67
CA GLU A 395 -16.55 18.95 5.21
C GLU A 395 -15.24 18.63 5.93
N HIS A 396 -15.11 17.38 6.42
CA HIS A 396 -13.96 16.92 7.18
C HIS A 396 -12.66 17.13 6.38
N ALA A 397 -11.59 17.56 7.04
CA ALA A 397 -10.29 17.66 6.40
C ALA A 397 -9.63 16.28 6.42
N ALA A 398 -9.41 15.68 5.26
CA ALA A 398 -8.65 14.43 5.13
C ALA A 398 -7.15 14.69 5.39
N ILE A 399 -6.63 15.83 4.91
CA ILE A 399 -5.34 16.39 5.32
C ILE A 399 -5.60 17.81 5.83
N PRO A 400 -5.52 18.05 7.15
CA PRO A 400 -5.60 19.40 7.71
C PRO A 400 -4.32 20.17 7.39
N ALA A 401 -4.43 21.48 7.17
CA ALA A 401 -3.31 22.35 6.90
C ALA A 401 -3.55 23.74 7.49
N MET A 402 -2.48 24.43 7.88
CA MET A 402 -2.55 25.81 8.38
C MET A 402 -2.99 26.80 7.29
N LYS A 403 -2.64 26.51 6.04
CA LYS A 403 -3.00 27.31 4.87
C LYS A 403 -4.21 26.67 4.18
N PRO A 404 -5.34 27.40 4.00
CA PRO A 404 -6.56 26.83 3.43
C PRO A 404 -6.38 26.15 2.06
N GLU A 405 -5.49 26.68 1.21
CA GLU A 405 -5.19 26.14 -0.12
C GLU A 405 -4.46 24.79 -0.10
N LEU A 406 -3.87 24.40 1.03
CA LEU A 406 -3.17 23.13 1.22
C LEU A 406 -4.05 22.04 1.84
N VAL A 407 -5.29 22.38 2.20
CA VAL A 407 -6.24 21.43 2.81
C VAL A 407 -6.79 20.48 1.74
N THR A 408 -6.71 19.19 2.02
CA THR A 408 -7.44 18.15 1.27
C THR A 408 -8.70 17.77 2.04
N ARG A 409 -9.85 17.83 1.39
CA ARG A 409 -11.18 17.62 2.00
C ARG A 409 -11.63 16.17 1.85
N GLY A 410 -12.57 15.77 2.71
CA GLY A 410 -13.11 14.41 2.76
C GLY A 410 -13.88 14.02 1.50
N TRP A 411 -14.43 14.98 0.74
CA TRP A 411 -15.05 14.69 -0.57
C TRP A 411 -14.02 14.36 -1.67
N GLU A 412 -12.73 14.63 -1.44
CA GLU A 412 -11.64 14.27 -2.37
C GLU A 412 -11.13 12.83 -2.13
N LEU A 413 -11.65 12.13 -1.11
CA LEU A 413 -11.34 10.73 -0.86
C LEU A 413 -12.06 9.84 -1.88
N GLY A 414 -11.32 8.92 -2.51
CA GLY A 414 -11.88 7.88 -3.38
C GLY A 414 -12.19 6.60 -2.61
N ALA A 415 -13.21 5.84 -3.04
CA ALA A 415 -13.36 4.45 -2.61
C ALA A 415 -12.41 3.60 -3.45
N SER A 416 -11.22 3.33 -2.91
CA SER A 416 -10.15 2.67 -3.68
C SER A 416 -9.41 1.61 -2.88
N GLY A 417 -8.86 0.65 -3.63
CA GLY A 417 -7.84 -0.29 -3.17
C GLY A 417 -8.36 -1.69 -2.83
N MET A 418 -7.99 -2.68 -3.63
CA MET A 418 -8.12 -4.09 -3.29
C MET A 418 -6.99 -4.86 -3.97
N VAL A 419 -6.45 -5.86 -3.27
CA VAL A 419 -5.34 -6.67 -3.77
C VAL A 419 -5.88 -7.97 -4.35
N GLY A 420 -5.45 -8.31 -5.57
CA GLY A 420 -5.69 -9.60 -6.20
C GLY A 420 -4.38 -10.40 -6.29
N VAL A 421 -4.37 -11.64 -5.81
CA VAL A 421 -3.17 -12.52 -5.82
C VAL A 421 -3.49 -13.84 -6.51
N TRP A 422 -2.63 -14.24 -7.44
CA TRP A 422 -2.69 -15.57 -8.08
C TRP A 422 -1.82 -16.56 -7.31
N ALA A 423 -2.37 -17.14 -6.25
CA ALA A 423 -1.63 -18.06 -5.37
C ALA A 423 -1.97 -19.52 -5.65
N LYS A 424 -1.02 -20.43 -5.38
CA LYS A 424 -1.29 -21.88 -5.49
C LYS A 424 -2.32 -22.36 -4.46
N ASP A 425 -2.33 -21.75 -3.27
CA ASP A 425 -3.25 -22.02 -2.18
C ASP A 425 -3.56 -20.75 -1.38
N ASN A 426 -4.63 -20.79 -0.57
CA ASN A 426 -4.94 -19.71 0.38
C ASN A 426 -4.19 -19.96 1.71
N THR A 427 -2.89 -19.66 1.73
CA THR A 427 -2.04 -19.72 2.93
C THR A 427 -1.11 -18.52 2.97
N ARG A 428 -0.60 -18.12 4.15
CA ARG A 428 0.37 -17.01 4.26
C ARG A 428 1.55 -17.15 3.31
N ALA A 429 2.18 -18.33 3.32
CA ALA A 429 3.29 -18.67 2.45
C ALA A 429 2.94 -18.53 0.96
N ALA A 430 1.82 -19.12 0.54
CA ALA A 430 1.44 -19.11 -0.87
C ALA A 430 0.98 -17.73 -1.38
N ILE A 431 0.37 -16.91 -0.52
CA ILE A 431 -0.01 -15.53 -0.85
C ILE A 431 1.21 -14.62 -0.89
N PHE A 432 2.12 -14.74 0.08
CA PHE A 432 3.35 -13.94 0.12
C PHE A 432 4.31 -14.26 -1.03
N ASP A 433 4.41 -15.53 -1.44
CA ASP A 433 5.33 -15.98 -2.49
C ASP A 433 4.82 -15.68 -3.92
N ALA A 434 3.53 -15.40 -4.07
CA ALA A 434 2.86 -15.11 -5.35
C ALA A 434 2.90 -13.61 -5.65
#